data_AF-A0A926N9Z8-F1
#
_entry.id   AF-A0A926N9Z8-F1
#
_cell.length_a   1.000
_cell.length_b   1.000
_cell.length_c   1.000
_cell.angle_alpha   90.00
_cell.angle_beta   90.00
_cell.angle_gamma   90.00
#
_symmetry.space_group_name_H-M   'P 1'
#
loop_
_entity.id
_entity.type
_entity.pdbx_description
1 polymer ?
#
loop_
_entity_poly.entity_id
_entity_poly.type
_entity_poly.pdbx_seq_one_letter_code
_entity_poly.pdbx_strand_id
1 'polypeptide(L)'
;MLLKFFQNEARFPTHKSEVPKAVIAYIAKQIFFEPELYAQYDWTGRLITYHRTQIREFFGFREDTIEDAQKMAEWLCQHVLHHDHEFEHLRRNWLAYV
;
A
#
# COMPACT_ATOMS: atom_id res chain seq x y z
N MET A 1 -5.32 -0.24 12.39
CA MET A 1 -5.48 0.42 11.07
C MET A 1 -4.60 -0.19 9.99
N LEU A 2 -3.28 -0.30 10.17
CA LEU A 2 -2.37 -0.85 9.15
C LEU A 2 -2.80 -2.21 8.58
N LEU A 3 -3.26 -3.13 9.43
CA LEU A 3 -3.72 -4.46 9.01
C LEU A 3 -4.87 -4.38 7.99
N LYS A 4 -5.92 -3.61 8.30
CA LYS A 4 -7.10 -3.50 7.43
C LYS A 4 -6.80 -2.74 6.14
N PHE A 5 -5.89 -1.76 6.20
CA PHE A 5 -5.43 -1.08 5.00
C PHE A 5 -4.64 -2.04 4.09
N PHE A 6 -3.70 -2.80 4.65
CA PHE A 6 -2.93 -3.79 3.89
C PHE A 6 -3.81 -4.89 3.31
N GLN A 7 -4.85 -5.33 4.05
CA GLN A 7 -5.84 -6.29 3.55
C GLN A 7 -6.51 -5.81 2.25
N ASN A 8 -6.75 -4.50 2.11
CA ASN A 8 -7.44 -3.93 0.95
C ASN A 8 -6.48 -3.56 -0.18
N GLU A 9 -5.33 -2.98 0.17
CA GLU A 9 -4.43 -2.33 -0.80
C GLU A 9 -3.18 -3.15 -1.12
N ALA A 10 -2.90 -4.24 -0.37
CA ALA A 10 -1.65 -5.02 -0.41
C ALA A 10 -0.37 -4.17 -0.26
N ARG A 11 -0.49 -2.98 0.34
CA ARG A 11 0.59 -2.05 0.68
C ARG A 11 0.29 -1.34 1.98
N PHE A 12 1.27 -0.61 2.52
CA PHE A 12 1.06 0.27 3.67
C PHE A 12 0.76 1.71 3.23
N PRO A 13 0.06 2.51 4.06
CA PRO A 13 -0.09 3.93 3.81
C PRO A 13 1.28 4.63 3.86
N THR A 14 1.54 5.50 2.90
CA THR A 14 2.69 6.40 2.86
C THR A 14 2.48 7.59 3.80
N HIS A 15 1.23 8.08 3.91
CA HIS A 15 0.85 9.16 4.83
C HIS A 15 -0.40 8.81 5.64
N LYS A 16 -0.53 9.38 6.85
CA LYS A 16 -1.68 9.11 7.74
C LYS A 16 -3.03 9.46 7.10
N SER A 17 -3.04 10.46 6.21
CA SER A 17 -4.23 10.99 5.53
C SER A 17 -4.79 10.06 4.46
N GLU A 18 -4.06 9.03 4.03
CA GLU A 18 -4.58 8.03 3.07
C GLU A 18 -5.68 7.17 3.67
N VAL A 19 -5.79 7.09 5.01
CA VAL A 19 -6.89 6.41 5.67
C VAL A 19 -8.02 7.42 5.90
N PRO A 20 -9.20 7.27 5.27
CA PRO A 20 -10.29 8.22 5.43
C PRO A 20 -10.78 8.31 6.88
N LYS A 21 -11.13 9.51 7.35
CA LYS A 21 -11.62 9.75 8.72
C LYS A 21 -12.81 8.87 9.09
N ALA A 22 -13.72 8.63 8.14
CA ALA A 22 -14.86 7.74 8.35
C ALA A 22 -14.45 6.29 8.65
N VAL A 23 -13.40 5.79 7.98
CA VAL A 23 -12.84 4.45 8.23
C VAL A 23 -12.19 4.38 9.61
N ILE A 24 -11.45 5.44 9.99
CA ILE A 24 -10.82 5.55 11.31
C ILE A 24 -11.90 5.48 12.40
N ALA A 25 -12.93 6.33 12.30
CA ALA A 25 -14.03 6.36 13.27
C ALA A 25 -14.79 5.03 13.34
N TYR A 26 -15.05 4.40 12.18
CA TYR A 26 -15.75 3.13 12.11
C TYR A 26 -14.98 2.00 12.82
N ILE A 27 -13.69 1.84 12.51
CA ILE A 27 -12.87 0.78 13.13
C ILE A 27 -12.64 1.08 14.61
N ALA A 28 -12.40 2.34 14.99
CA ALA A 28 -12.20 2.74 16.39
C ALA A 28 -13.42 2.36 17.26
N LYS A 29 -14.64 2.57 16.73
CA LYS A 29 -15.89 2.13 17.38
C LYS A 29 -15.95 0.62 17.58
N GLN A 30 -15.45 -0.19 16.64
CA GLN A 30 -15.49 -1.65 16.73
C GLN A 30 -14.55 -2.20 17.81
N ILE A 31 -13.44 -1.52 18.07
CA ILE A 31 -12.46 -1.94 19.09
C ILE A 31 -12.65 -1.23 20.44
N PHE A 32 -13.64 -0.32 20.54
CA PHE A 32 -13.91 0.52 21.71
C PHE A 32 -12.75 1.46 22.08
N PHE A 33 -12.13 2.08 21.09
CA PHE A 33 -11.05 3.08 21.27
C PHE A 33 -11.46 4.44 20.68
N GLU A 34 -10.83 5.50 21.17
CA GLU A 34 -10.97 6.85 20.62
C GLU A 34 -10.25 6.99 19.26
N PRO A 35 -10.88 7.57 18.23
CA PRO A 35 -10.28 7.71 16.91
C PRO A 35 -9.03 8.61 16.89
N GLU A 36 -8.89 9.53 17.84
CA GLU A 36 -7.75 10.45 17.99
C GLU A 36 -6.43 9.70 18.24
N LEU A 37 -6.49 8.49 18.80
CA LEU A 37 -5.30 7.66 19.04
C LEU A 37 -4.58 7.30 17.74
N TYR A 38 -5.30 7.25 16.61
CA TYR A 38 -4.69 7.08 15.30
C TYR A 38 -3.71 8.21 14.96
N ALA A 39 -4.05 9.45 15.30
CA ALA A 39 -3.20 10.61 15.05
C ALA A 39 -1.95 10.59 15.94
N GLN A 40 -2.07 10.05 17.16
CA GLN A 40 -1.00 9.94 18.16
C GLN A 40 -0.05 8.76 17.89
N TYR A 41 -0.47 7.78 17.10
CA TYR A 41 0.39 6.67 16.70
C TYR A 41 1.68 7.20 16.06
N ASP A 42 2.82 6.57 16.38
CA ASP A 42 4.13 6.90 15.80
C ASP A 42 4.32 6.16 14.47
N TRP A 43 4.48 6.93 13.40
CA TRP A 43 4.60 6.45 12.02
C TRP A 43 6.05 6.36 11.52
N THR A 44 7.00 6.71 12.38
CA THR A 44 8.42 6.80 12.03
C THR A 44 9.32 5.95 12.92
N GLY A 45 8.81 5.49 14.07
CA GLY A 45 9.57 4.68 15.01
C GLY A 45 9.74 3.21 14.60
N ARG A 46 10.55 2.49 15.39
CA ARG A 46 10.80 1.05 15.19
C ARG A 46 9.54 0.18 15.31
N LEU A 47 8.56 0.63 16.08
CA LEU A 47 7.34 -0.14 16.33
C LEU A 47 6.49 -0.30 15.06
N ILE A 48 6.36 0.75 14.23
CA ILE A 48 5.63 0.63 12.96
C ILE A 48 6.34 -0.32 11.99
N THR A 49 7.68 -0.34 11.98
CA THR A 49 8.45 -1.30 11.18
C THR A 49 8.12 -2.73 11.58
N TYR A 50 8.12 -3.03 12.89
CA TYR A 50 7.76 -4.35 13.38
C TYR A 50 6.32 -4.75 13.02
N HIS A 51 5.35 -3.85 13.19
CA HIS A 51 3.97 -4.11 12.77
C HIS A 51 3.85 -4.38 11.27
N ARG A 52 4.60 -3.65 10.44
CA ARG A 52 4.62 -3.89 8.98
C ARG A 52 5.16 -5.29 8.65
N THR A 53 6.22 -5.72 9.31
CA THR A 53 6.75 -7.09 9.17
C THR A 53 5.70 -8.14 9.55
N GLN A 54 5.10 -8.03 10.74
CA GLN A 54 4.07 -8.97 11.20
C GLN A 54 2.86 -9.03 10.26
N ILE A 55 2.42 -7.89 9.74
CA ILE A 55 1.29 -7.83 8.81
C ILE A 55 1.62 -8.52 7.49
N ARG A 56 2.84 -8.31 6.95
CA ARG A 56 3.27 -9.01 5.73
C ARG A 56 3.29 -10.52 5.96
N GLU A 57 3.92 -10.98 7.04
CA GLU A 57 3.97 -12.39 7.42
C GLU A 57 2.56 -12.99 7.55
N PHE A 58 1.64 -12.29 8.22
CA PHE A 58 0.26 -12.73 8.38
C PHE A 58 -0.47 -12.95 7.05
N PHE A 59 -0.22 -12.12 6.04
CA PHE A 59 -0.80 -12.26 4.70
C PHE A 59 0.05 -13.10 3.74
N GLY A 60 1.19 -13.64 4.17
CA GLY A 60 2.10 -14.42 3.32
C GLY A 60 2.92 -13.58 2.33
N PHE A 61 3.10 -12.28 2.59
CA PHE A 61 3.97 -11.40 1.81
C PHE A 61 5.40 -11.38 2.36
N ARG A 62 6.34 -11.09 1.48
CA ARG A 62 7.71 -10.69 1.83
C ARG A 62 7.96 -9.24 1.40
N GLU A 63 9.02 -8.62 1.93
CA GLU A 63 9.47 -7.33 1.40
C GLU A 63 9.95 -7.47 -0.04
N ASP A 64 9.60 -6.47 -0.85
CA ASP A 64 10.08 -6.30 -2.20
C ASP A 64 11.54 -5.86 -2.19
N THR A 65 12.28 -6.39 -3.15
CA THR A 65 13.70 -6.10 -3.35
C THR A 65 13.90 -5.36 -4.68
N ILE A 66 15.08 -4.77 -4.86
CA ILE A 66 15.47 -4.16 -6.14
C ILE A 66 15.42 -5.20 -7.26
N GLU A 67 15.79 -6.46 -6.99
CA GLU A 67 15.74 -7.55 -7.96
C GLU A 67 14.29 -7.85 -8.40
N ASP A 68 13.31 -7.74 -7.49
CA ASP A 68 11.90 -7.91 -7.84
C ASP A 68 11.41 -6.80 -8.77
N ALA A 69 11.80 -5.56 -8.49
CA ALA A 69 11.49 -4.43 -9.35
C ALA A 69 12.09 -4.62 -10.75
N GLN A 70 13.32 -5.13 -10.85
CA GLN A 70 13.98 -5.43 -12.13
C GLN A 70 13.26 -6.54 -12.89
N LYS A 71 12.95 -7.67 -12.22
CA LYS A 71 12.19 -8.78 -12.83
C LYS A 71 10.81 -8.33 -13.31
N MET A 72 10.12 -7.49 -12.53
CA MET A 72 8.83 -6.92 -12.90
C MET A 72 8.96 -6.00 -14.13
N ALA A 73 9.98 -5.13 -14.18
CA ALA A 73 10.22 -4.26 -15.32
C ALA A 73 10.53 -5.06 -16.60
N GLU A 74 11.38 -6.08 -16.51
CA GLU A 74 11.69 -6.98 -17.63
C GLU A 74 10.43 -7.70 -18.13
N TRP A 75 9.64 -8.24 -17.20
CA TRP A 75 8.39 -8.93 -17.55
C TRP A 75 7.42 -7.99 -18.27
N LEU A 76 7.22 -6.77 -17.76
CA LEU A 76 6.37 -5.74 -18.37
C LEU A 76 6.85 -5.38 -19.78
N CYS A 77 8.16 -5.20 -19.98
CA CYS A 77 8.73 -4.93 -21.30
C CYS A 77 8.47 -6.06 -22.30
N GLN A 78 8.60 -7.31 -21.85
CA GLN A 78 8.46 -8.49 -22.71
C GLN A 78 7.00 -8.83 -23.04
N HIS A 79 6.08 -8.64 -22.10
CA HIS A 79 4.71 -9.18 -22.21
C HIS A 79 3.61 -8.13 -22.31
N VAL A 80 3.88 -6.88 -21.89
CA VAL A 80 2.88 -5.80 -21.93
C VAL A 80 3.24 -4.78 -23.00
N LEU A 81 4.49 -4.29 -23.01
CA LEU A 81 4.93 -3.27 -23.97
C LEU A 81 5.11 -3.80 -25.39
N HIS A 82 5.26 -5.12 -25.57
CA HIS A 82 5.36 -5.73 -26.90
C HIS A 82 4.05 -5.66 -27.70
N HIS A 83 2.92 -5.40 -27.03
CA HIS A 83 1.60 -5.28 -27.66
C HIS A 83 1.15 -3.83 -27.85
N ASP A 84 1.88 -2.84 -27.33
CA ASP A 84 1.45 -1.44 -27.31
C ASP A 84 2.59 -0.53 -27.74
N HIS A 85 2.79 -0.44 -29.07
CA HIS A 85 3.83 0.38 -29.69
C HIS A 85 3.56 1.90 -29.60
N GLU A 86 2.42 2.34 -29.09
CA GLU A 86 2.14 3.75 -28.84
C GLU A 86 2.41 4.10 -27.37
N PHE A 87 3.63 4.56 -27.11
CA PHE A 87 4.04 5.19 -25.84
C PHE A 87 3.06 6.31 -25.39
N GLU A 88 2.35 6.94 -26.34
CA GLU A 88 1.26 7.91 -26.13
C GLU A 88 0.01 7.32 -25.43
N HIS A 89 -0.29 6.04 -25.62
CA HIS A 89 -1.48 5.38 -25.07
C HIS A 89 -1.30 5.03 -23.58
N LEU A 90 -0.09 4.61 -23.19
CA LEU A 90 0.29 4.36 -21.80
C LEU A 90 0.25 5.63 -20.95
N ARG A 91 0.69 6.78 -21.51
CA ARG A 91 0.62 8.09 -20.84
C ARG A 91 -0.83 8.55 -20.63
N ARG A 92 -1.72 8.26 -21.58
CA ARG A 92 -3.14 8.61 -21.51
C ARG A 92 -3.90 7.77 -20.47
N ASN A 93 -3.58 6.49 -20.37
CA ASN A 93 -4.19 5.59 -19.37
C ASN A 93 -3.66 5.84 -17.95
N TRP A 94 -2.39 6.22 -17.77
CA TRP A 94 -1.85 6.56 -16.45
C TRP A 94 -2.52 7.79 -15.82
N LEU A 95 -2.92 8.78 -16.63
CA LEU A 95 -3.64 9.97 -16.18
C LEU A 95 -5.15 9.75 -15.94
N ALA A 96 -5.69 8.59 -16.33
CA ALA A 96 -7.08 8.24 -16.08
C ALA A 96 -7.28 7.53 -14.72
N TYR A 97 -6.19 7.08 -14.09
CA TYR A 97 -6.18 6.37 -12.80
C TYR A 97 -5.48 7.13 -11.67
N VAL A 98 -5.09 8.40 -11.89
CA VAL A 98 -4.60 9.36 -10.88
C VAL A 98 -5.56 10.53 -10.81
#